data_AF-A0A9W8MJT7-F1
#
_entry.id   AF-A0A9W8MJT7-F1
#
_cell.length_a   1.000
_cell.length_b   1.000
_cell.length_c   1.000
_cell.angle_alpha   90.00
_cell.angle_beta   90.00
_cell.angle_gamma   90.00
#
_symmetry.space_group_name_H-M   'P 1'
#
loop_
_entity.id
_entity.type
_entity.pdbx_description
1 polymer ?
#
loop_
_entity_poly.entity_id
_entity_poly.type
_entity_poly.pdbx_seq_one_letter_code
_entity_poly.pdbx_strand_id
1 'polypeptide(L)'
;MIVSYSTVDLDLCKDRISTSTDTLSRSSRSEEYLDETKRLYGVLEIRLTGREYLAGAGKGKYSLADIKTFPWVKTHQHACIETLDEWPNLKAWLEQALAREASESGAKVGGYN
;
A
#
# COMPACT_ATOMS: atom_id res chain seq x y z
N MET A 1 22.06 20.85 -20.36
CA MET A 1 21.85 19.44 -20.77
C MET A 1 20.96 18.79 -19.72
N ILE A 2 19.76 18.40 -20.16
CA ILE A 2 18.73 17.76 -19.34
C ILE A 2 19.16 16.31 -19.15
N VAL A 3 19.42 15.86 -17.93
CA VAL A 3 19.68 14.45 -17.65
C VAL A 3 18.33 13.81 -17.32
N SER A 4 17.92 12.88 -18.18
CA SER A 4 16.71 12.07 -18.08
C SER A 4 16.57 11.40 -16.71
N TYR A 5 15.40 11.58 -16.09
CA TYR A 5 14.89 10.69 -15.06
C TYR A 5 14.46 9.38 -15.74
N SER A 6 15.27 8.34 -15.64
CA SER A 6 14.84 6.99 -16.01
C SER A 6 15.51 5.98 -15.08
N THR A 7 14.68 5.19 -14.38
CA THR A 7 14.99 3.94 -13.65
C THR A 7 15.71 3.98 -12.28
N VAL A 8 16.11 5.12 -11.72
CA VAL A 8 16.90 5.15 -10.45
C VAL A 8 16.10 5.06 -9.13
N ASP A 9 14.77 5.00 -9.14
CA ASP A 9 13.97 5.13 -7.89
C ASP A 9 13.65 3.80 -7.14
N LEU A 10 13.85 2.61 -7.72
CA LEU A 10 13.55 1.34 -7.02
C LEU A 10 14.76 0.65 -6.39
N ASP A 11 15.98 0.86 -6.89
CA ASP A 11 17.19 0.18 -6.38
C ASP A 11 17.76 0.82 -5.11
N LEU A 12 17.36 2.07 -4.81
CA LEU A 12 17.84 2.83 -3.64
C LEU A 12 17.44 2.21 -2.29
N CYS A 13 16.41 1.35 -2.24
CA CYS A 13 15.97 0.74 -0.98
C CYS A 13 16.86 -0.43 -0.54
N LYS A 14 17.40 -1.21 -1.48
CA LYS A 14 18.17 -2.44 -1.19
C LYS A 14 19.67 -2.18 -1.05
N ASP A 15 20.24 -1.23 -1.80
CA ASP A 15 21.70 -1.12 -1.93
C ASP A 15 22.41 -0.40 -0.76
N ARG A 16 21.68 0.30 0.13
CA ARG A 16 22.28 0.96 1.31
C ARG A 16 22.33 0.07 2.57
N ILE A 17 22.14 -1.24 2.43
CA ILE A 17 22.13 -2.17 3.57
C ILE A 17 23.40 -3.04 3.61
N SER A 18 24.16 -3.17 2.52
CA SER A 18 25.21 -4.20 2.39
C SER A 18 26.63 -3.83 2.84
N THR A 19 26.91 -2.59 3.29
CA THR A 19 28.29 -2.12 3.54
C THR A 19 28.74 -1.95 4.99
N SER A 20 28.00 -2.46 5.98
CA SER A 20 28.49 -2.47 7.37
C SER A 20 28.33 -3.85 8.03
N THR A 21 29.35 -4.69 7.86
CA THR A 21 29.59 -5.84 8.74
C THR A 21 30.06 -5.33 10.10
N ASP A 22 29.13 -5.12 11.03
CA ASP A 22 29.45 -5.05 12.46
C ASP A 22 28.28 -5.63 13.28
N THR A 23 28.58 -6.66 14.07
CA THR A 23 27.61 -7.50 14.76
C THR A 23 27.12 -6.85 16.04
N LEU A 24 25.92 -6.27 16.02
CA LEU A 24 25.06 -6.04 17.19
C LEU A 24 23.66 -5.64 16.70
N SER A 25 22.67 -6.51 16.92
CA SER A 25 21.21 -6.24 16.95
C SER A 25 20.76 -4.82 16.58
N ARG A 26 20.93 -4.44 15.32
CA ARG A 26 20.33 -3.25 14.73
C ARG A 26 19.62 -3.73 13.49
N SER A 27 18.47 -4.33 13.74
CA SER A 27 17.44 -4.52 12.73
C SER A 27 17.36 -3.23 11.90
N SER A 28 17.48 -3.37 10.60
CA SER A 28 17.51 -2.23 9.68
C SER A 28 16.17 -1.54 9.84
N ARG A 29 16.13 -0.27 10.29
CA ARG A 29 14.86 0.46 10.54
C ARG A 29 13.86 0.32 9.39
N SER A 30 14.34 0.25 8.14
CA SER A 30 13.52 0.01 6.95
C SER A 30 12.80 -1.34 6.96
N GLU A 31 13.45 -2.41 7.41
CA GLU A 31 12.86 -3.76 7.47
C GLU A 31 11.74 -3.83 8.51
N GLU A 32 11.89 -3.16 9.67
CA GLU A 32 10.81 -3.04 10.67
C GLU A 32 9.59 -2.31 10.11
N TYR A 33 9.79 -1.22 9.35
CA TYR A 33 8.69 -0.52 8.72
C TYR A 33 7.99 -1.36 7.65
N LEU A 34 8.73 -2.19 6.92
CA LEU A 34 8.15 -3.11 5.95
C LEU A 34 7.36 -4.22 6.64
N ASP A 35 7.90 -4.81 7.70
CA ASP A 35 7.21 -5.84 8.49
C ASP A 35 5.93 -5.29 9.13
N GLU A 36 6.00 -4.09 9.70
CA GLU A 36 4.82 -3.41 10.25
C GLU A 36 3.78 -3.10 9.16
N THR A 37 4.21 -2.70 7.96
CA THR A 37 3.28 -2.47 6.83
C THR A 37 2.57 -3.76 6.43
N LYS A 38 3.30 -4.88 6.34
CA LYS A 38 2.71 -6.21 6.08
C LYS A 38 1.74 -6.63 7.19
N ARG A 39 2.09 -6.36 8.45
CA ARG A 39 1.22 -6.61 9.61
C ARG A 39 -0.09 -5.82 9.49
N LEU A 40 -0.02 -4.54 9.11
CA LEU A 40 -1.21 -3.71 8.90
C LEU A 40 -2.08 -4.22 7.74
N TYR A 41 -1.49 -4.68 6.64
CA TYR A 41 -2.25 -5.31 5.55
C TYR A 41 -2.93 -6.62 5.99
N GLY A 42 -2.27 -7.42 6.83
CA GLY A 42 -2.88 -8.59 7.46
C GLY A 42 -4.10 -8.24 8.33
N VAL A 43 -4.04 -7.14 9.09
CA VAL A 43 -5.20 -6.66 9.88
C VAL A 43 -6.36 -6.25 8.97
N LEU A 44 -6.06 -5.58 7.84
CA LEU A 44 -7.09 -5.19 6.87
C LEU A 44 -7.73 -6.40 6.18
N GLU A 45 -6.93 -7.40 5.81
CA GLU A 45 -7.42 -8.66 5.23
C GLU A 45 -8.40 -9.39 6.18
N ILE A 46 -8.02 -9.54 7.45
CA ILE A 46 -8.89 -10.14 8.48
C ILE A 46 -10.18 -9.33 8.61
N ARG A 47 -10.07 -8.00 8.57
CA ARG A 47 -11.23 -7.12 8.69
C ARG A 47 -12.18 -7.23 7.50
N LEU A 48 -11.65 -7.43 6.30
CA LEU A 48 -12.39 -7.57 5.04
C LEU A 48 -12.91 -8.99 4.82
N THR A 49 -12.57 -9.93 5.70
CA THR A 49 -13.12 -11.29 5.65
C THR A 49 -14.65 -11.24 5.82
N GLY A 50 -15.38 -11.58 4.76
CA GLY A 50 -16.84 -11.57 4.73
C GLY A 50 -17.48 -10.18 4.67
N ARG A 51 -16.70 -9.12 4.37
CA ARG A 51 -17.18 -7.74 4.25
C ARG A 51 -16.75 -7.12 2.92
N GLU A 52 -17.61 -6.29 2.36
CA GLU A 52 -17.35 -5.51 1.15
C GLU A 52 -16.69 -4.16 1.48
N TYR A 53 -16.88 -3.63 2.71
CA TYR A 53 -16.29 -2.36 3.17
C TYR A 53 -15.79 -2.43 4.61
N LEU A 54 -14.83 -1.55 4.96
CA LEU A 54 -14.15 -1.55 6.27
C LEU A 54 -15.07 -1.21 7.45
N ALA A 55 -16.06 -0.34 7.21
CA ALA A 55 -17.03 0.08 8.22
C ALA A 55 -18.47 -0.20 7.78
N GLY A 56 -19.40 -0.14 8.74
CA GLY A 56 -20.82 -0.44 8.53
C GLY A 56 -21.26 -1.78 9.12
N ALA A 57 -22.57 -1.91 9.32
CA ALA A 57 -23.21 -3.14 9.77
C ALA A 57 -23.42 -4.13 8.61
N GLY A 58 -23.41 -5.43 8.91
CA GLY A 58 -23.55 -6.49 7.90
C GLY A 58 -22.36 -6.53 6.93
N LYS A 59 -22.65 -6.50 5.63
CA LYS A 59 -21.65 -6.52 4.55
C LYS A 59 -20.77 -5.26 4.48
N GLY A 60 -21.08 -4.23 5.27
CA GLY A 60 -20.34 -2.97 5.27
C GLY A 60 -20.98 -1.93 4.36
N LYS A 61 -20.73 -0.66 4.67
CA LYS A 61 -21.18 0.51 3.92
C LYS A 61 -19.97 1.38 3.67
N TYR A 62 -19.77 1.82 2.43
CA TYR A 62 -18.69 2.75 2.08
C TYR A 62 -18.71 3.96 3.02
N SER A 63 -17.59 4.19 3.68
CA SER A 63 -17.48 5.12 4.80
C SER A 63 -16.22 5.98 4.71
N LEU A 64 -16.09 6.92 5.63
CA LEU A 64 -14.86 7.71 5.78
C LEU A 64 -13.62 6.83 6.06
N ALA A 65 -13.80 5.64 6.65
CA ALA A 65 -12.69 4.73 6.87
C ALA A 65 -12.09 4.27 5.54
N ASP A 66 -12.94 3.89 4.57
CA ASP A 66 -12.52 3.44 3.25
C ASP A 66 -11.85 4.57 2.45
N ILE A 67 -12.39 5.79 2.51
CA ILE A 67 -11.81 6.97 1.84
C ILE A 67 -10.39 7.26 2.35
N LYS A 68 -10.16 7.11 3.66
CA LYS A 68 -8.86 7.40 4.28
C LYS A 68 -7.82 6.32 4.01
N THR A 69 -8.22 5.05 3.99
CA THR A 69 -7.29 3.93 3.78
C THR A 69 -6.96 3.70 2.30
N PHE A 70 -7.89 4.03 1.40
CA PHE A 70 -7.74 3.89 -0.04
C PHE A 70 -6.41 4.43 -0.62
N PRO A 71 -5.99 5.68 -0.38
CA PRO A 71 -4.76 6.20 -0.97
C PRO A 71 -3.52 5.44 -0.50
N TRP A 72 -3.46 5.02 0.77
CA TRP A 72 -2.32 4.29 1.32
C TRP A 72 -2.14 2.91 0.70
N VAL A 73 -3.24 2.19 0.44
CA VAL A 73 -3.20 0.87 -0.21
C VAL A 73 -2.97 1.02 -1.71
N LYS A 74 -3.50 2.07 -2.36
CA LYS A 74 -3.21 2.37 -3.77
C LYS A 74 -1.72 2.58 -4.01
N THR A 75 -1.01 3.23 -3.09
CA THR A 75 0.44 3.50 -3.19
C THR A 75 1.32 2.40 -2.60
N HIS A 76 0.85 1.15 -2.49
CA HIS A 76 1.62 0.02 -1.92
C HIS A 76 3.01 -0.18 -2.58
N GLN A 77 3.14 0.13 -3.87
CA GLN A 77 4.42 0.07 -4.59
C GLN A 77 5.48 1.03 -4.01
N HIS A 78 5.08 2.20 -3.52
CA HIS A 78 5.98 3.14 -2.83
C HIS A 78 6.40 2.63 -1.44
N ALA A 79 5.65 1.69 -0.86
CA ALA A 79 6.00 1.01 0.38
C ALA A 79 6.84 -0.25 0.14
N CYS A 80 7.46 -0.39 -1.04
CA CYS A 80 8.27 -1.54 -1.45
C CYS A 80 7.50 -2.89 -1.42
N ILE A 81 6.17 -2.83 -1.59
CA ILE A 81 5.31 -4.01 -1.76
C ILE A 81 4.91 -4.04 -3.23
N GLU A 82 5.44 -5.01 -3.98
CA GLU A 82 5.23 -5.09 -5.43
C GLU A 82 3.84 -5.62 -5.80
N THR A 83 3.30 -6.56 -5.02
CA THR A 83 1.99 -7.17 -5.27
C THR A 83 1.18 -7.33 -3.98
N LEU A 84 -0.15 -7.33 -4.12
CA LEU A 84 -1.11 -7.57 -3.03
C LEU A 84 -1.69 -9.00 -3.07
N ASP A 85 -1.02 -9.94 -3.76
CA ASP A 85 -1.55 -11.29 -3.98
C ASP A 85 -1.64 -12.13 -2.70
N GLU A 86 -0.86 -11.77 -1.66
CA GLU A 86 -0.96 -12.35 -0.32
C GLU A 86 -2.28 -12.00 0.40
N TRP A 87 -2.98 -10.93 -0.03
CA TRP A 87 -4.20 -10.41 0.59
C TRP A 87 -5.34 -10.28 -0.43
N PRO A 88 -6.01 -11.40 -0.79
CA PRO A 88 -7.01 -11.41 -1.84
C PRO A 88 -8.25 -10.56 -1.53
N ASN A 89 -8.69 -10.50 -0.27
CA ASN A 89 -9.85 -9.68 0.10
C ASN A 89 -9.50 -8.18 0.04
N LEU A 90 -8.29 -7.80 0.46
CA LEU A 90 -7.77 -6.44 0.33
C LEU A 90 -7.67 -6.00 -1.13
N LYS A 91 -7.18 -6.88 -2.01
CA LYS A 91 -7.10 -6.63 -3.45
C LYS A 91 -8.49 -6.41 -4.06
N ALA A 92 -9.45 -7.30 -3.75
CA ALA A 92 -10.82 -7.17 -4.23
C ALA A 92 -11.49 -5.87 -3.75
N TRP A 93 -11.28 -5.49 -2.49
CA TRP A 93 -11.75 -4.21 -1.96
C TRP A 93 -11.12 -3.00 -2.67
N LEU A 94 -9.81 -3.04 -2.98
CA LEU A 94 -9.13 -1.98 -3.71
C LEU A 94 -9.70 -1.81 -5.12
N GLU A 95 -9.92 -2.91 -5.83
CA GLU A 95 -10.53 -2.91 -7.17
C GLU A 95 -11.96 -2.35 -7.13
N GLN A 96 -12.77 -2.75 -6.14
CA GLN A 96 -14.11 -2.20 -5.94
C GLN A 96 -14.07 -0.70 -5.62
N ALA A 97 -13.11 -0.25 -4.81
CA ALA A 97 -12.94 1.16 -4.48
C ALA A 97 -12.47 1.99 -5.69
N LEU A 98 -11.62 1.43 -6.56
CA LEU A 98 -11.17 2.04 -7.81
C LEU A 98 -12.28 2.12 -8.87
N ALA A 99 -13.14 1.10 -8.96
CA ALA A 99 -14.24 1.04 -9.92
C ALA A 99 -15.34 2.10 -9.69
N ARG A 100 -15.29 2.84 -8.58
CA ARG A 100 -16.27 3.88 -8.26
C ARG A 100 -15.97 5.16 -9.04
N GLU A 101 -16.96 5.70 -9.74
CA GLU A 101 -16.88 6.96 -10.49
C GLU A 101 -16.39 8.15 -9.62
N ALA A 102 -16.73 8.15 -8.32
CA ALA A 102 -16.27 9.17 -7.38
C ALA A 102 -14.75 9.10 -7.10
N SER A 103 -14.21 7.87 -7.05
CA SER A 103 -12.76 7.65 -6.90
C SER A 103 -12.02 8.02 -8.18
N GLU A 104 -12.59 7.71 -9.34
CA GLU A 104 -12.06 8.08 -10.65
C GLU A 104 -12.06 9.61 -10.85
N SER A 105 -13.15 10.28 -10.49
CA SER A 105 -13.26 11.74 -10.54
C SER A 105 -12.25 12.41 -9.61
N GLY A 106 -12.07 11.88 -8.40
CA GLY A 106 -11.03 12.34 -7.48
C GLY A 106 -9.61 12.15 -8.01
N ALA A 107 -9.33 11.02 -8.66
CA ALA A 107 -8.04 10.75 -9.28
C ALA A 107 -7.73 11.70 -10.47
N LYS A 108 -8.74 11.99 -11.29
CA LYS A 108 -8.65 12.93 -12.43
C LYS A 108 -8.31 14.35 -11.99
N VAL A 109 -8.89 14.83 -10.88
CA VAL A 109 -8.58 16.16 -10.35
C VAL A 109 -7.13 16.25 -9.83
N GLY A 110 -6.58 15.13 -9.34
CA GLY A 110 -5.21 15.06 -8.83
C GLY A 110 -4.11 14.95 -9.89
N GLY A 111 -4.43 14.88 -11.18
CA GLY A 111 -3.45 14.79 -12.27
C GLY A 111 -2.72 13.45 -12.39
N TYR A 112 -3.27 12.37 -11.82
CA TYR A 112 -2.76 11.01 -12.02
C TYR A 112 -3.33 10.44 -13.32
N ASN A 113 -2.53 10.47 -14.38
CA ASN A 113 -2.80 9.85 -15.69
C ASN A 113 -2.01 8.55 -15.82
#